data_AF-A0A5B7H663-F1
#
_entry.id   AF-A0A5B7H663-F1
#
_cell.length_a   1.000
_cell.length_b   1.000
_cell.length_c   1.000
_cell.angle_alpha   90.00
_cell.angle_beta   90.00
_cell.angle_gamma   90.00
#
_symmetry.space_group_name_H-M   'P 1'
#
loop_
_entity.id
_entity.type
_entity.pdbx_description
1 polymer ?
#
loop_
_entity_poly.entity_id
_entity_poly.type
_entity_poly.pdbx_seq_one_letter_code
_entity_poly.pdbx_strand_id
1 'polypeptide(L)' 'MPPKRLAMLPSIAKITRKSLTFEEKLDIIRRQERGQKTNSIASHHGLTPSTVYHFQVNRLYQEGW' A
#
# COMPACT_ATOMS: atom_id res chain seq x y z
N MET A 1 -7.55 23.65 44.15
CA MET A 1 -7.62 22.39 43.37
C MET A 1 -6.73 22.55 42.15
N PRO A 2 -5.66 21.76 41.94
CA PRO A 2 -4.84 21.91 40.74
C PRO A 2 -5.55 21.27 39.53
N PRO A 3 -5.37 21.78 38.30
CA PRO A 3 -5.98 21.18 37.12
C PRO A 3 -5.38 19.78 36.88
N LYS A 4 -6.25 18.79 36.61
CA LYS A 4 -5.83 17.47 36.15
C LYS A 4 -5.05 17.64 34.85
N ARG A 5 -3.73 17.41 34.89
CA ARG A 5 -2.90 17.32 33.70
C ARG A 5 -3.44 16.18 32.84
N LEU A 6 -4.11 16.51 31.73
CA LEU A 6 -4.35 15.56 30.66
C LEU A 6 -2.97 15.08 30.22
N ALA A 7 -2.68 13.80 30.46
CA ALA A 7 -1.48 13.17 29.93
C ALA A 7 -1.47 13.45 28.43
N MET A 8 -0.49 14.21 27.95
CA MET A 8 -0.28 14.42 26.53
C MET A 8 0.07 13.06 25.94
N LEU A 9 -0.94 12.34 25.46
CA LEU A 9 -0.71 11.20 24.60
C LEU A 9 0.15 11.70 23.42
N PRO A 10 1.21 10.97 23.04
CA PRO A 10 1.98 11.32 21.87
C PRO A 10 0.99 11.45 20.71
N SER A 11 0.93 12.65 20.13
CA SER A 11 0.17 12.89 18.91
C SER A 11 0.54 11.79 17.93
N ILE A 12 -0.40 10.94 17.56
CA ILE A 12 -0.18 9.90 16.55
C ILE A 12 0.32 10.64 15.32
N ALA A 13 1.64 10.55 15.06
CA ALA A 13 2.24 11.20 13.92
C ALA A 13 1.44 10.78 12.69
N LYS A 14 0.83 11.75 11.99
CA LYS A 14 0.07 11.46 10.77
C LYS A 14 1.03 10.76 9.82
N ILE A 15 0.84 9.44 9.64
CA ILE A 15 1.59 8.68 8.65
C ILE A 15 1.22 9.28 7.30
N THR A 16 2.17 9.99 6.69
CA THR A 16 2.01 10.52 5.34
C THR A 16 1.92 9.31 4.41
N ARG A 17 0.69 8.92 4.05
CA ARG A 17 0.47 7.86 3.07
C ARG A 17 0.99 8.34 1.72
N LYS A 18 2.11 7.80 1.27
CA LYS A 18 2.56 7.97 -0.12
C LYS A 18 1.57 7.24 -1.01
N SER A 19 0.94 7.98 -1.93
CA SER A 19 0.16 7.38 -3.01
C SER A 19 1.11 6.79 -4.05
N LEU A 20 0.86 5.57 -4.48
CA LEU A 20 1.51 5.00 -5.66
C LEU A 20 1.15 5.84 -6.90
N THR A 21 2.18 6.17 -7.67
CA THR A 21 2.04 6.80 -8.98
C THR A 21 1.36 5.84 -9.98
N PHE A 22 0.83 6.38 -11.06
CA PHE A 22 0.20 5.56 -12.11
C PHE A 22 1.19 4.58 -12.75
N GLU A 23 2.43 5.01 -12.96
CA GLU A 23 3.49 4.17 -13.53
C GLU A 23 3.84 2.98 -12.64
N GLU A 24 3.92 3.18 -11.31
CA GLU A 24 4.16 2.09 -10.36
C GLU A 24 3.02 1.07 -10.37
N LYS A 25 1.77 1.52 -10.47
CA LYS A 25 0.62 0.60 -10.59
C LYS A 25 0.72 -0.26 -11.85
N LEU A 26 1.06 0.35 -12.98
CA LEU A 26 1.26 -0.39 -14.24
C LEU A 26 2.46 -1.34 -14.16
N ASP A 27 3.55 -0.93 -13.51
CA ASP A 27 4.72 -1.78 -13.36
C ASP A 27 4.43 -3.03 -12.52
N ILE A 28 3.68 -2.87 -11.43
CA ILE A 28 3.20 -3.97 -10.60
C ILE A 28 2.37 -4.96 -11.43
N ILE A 29 1.41 -4.47 -12.21
CA ILE A 29 0.54 -5.31 -13.06
C ILE A 29 1.38 -6.07 -14.10
N ARG A 30 2.23 -5.37 -14.87
CA ARG A 30 3.04 -5.97 -15.93
C ARG A 30 4.00 -7.04 -15.40
N ARG A 31 4.59 -6.83 -14.22
CA ARG A 31 5.47 -7.80 -13.58
C ARG A 31 4.72 -9.05 -13.14
N GLN A 32 3.50 -8.90 -12.63
CA GLN A 32 2.65 -10.04 -12.29
C GLN A 32 2.22 -10.83 -13.53
N GLU A 33 1.85 -10.16 -14.64
CA GLU A 33 1.53 -10.83 -15.91
C GLU A 33 2.71 -11.63 -16.46
N ARG A 34 3.93 -11.14 -16.27
CA ARG A 34 5.17 -11.85 -16.62
C ARG A 34 5.49 -13.01 -15.68
N GLY A 35 4.65 -13.29 -14.68
CA GLY A 35 4.83 -14.38 -13.72
C GLY A 35 5.86 -14.10 -12.62
N GLN A 36 6.23 -12.84 -12.38
CA GLN A 36 7.10 -12.53 -11.25
C GLN A 36 6.42 -12.81 -9.91
N LYS A 37 7.19 -13.34 -8.95
CA LYS A 37 6.69 -13.65 -7.61
C LYS A 37 6.26 -12.36 -6.89
N THR A 38 5.08 -12.38 -6.27
CA THR A 38 4.51 -11.26 -5.52
C THR A 38 5.46 -10.67 -4.47
N ASN A 39 6.20 -11.51 -3.74
CA ASN A 39 7.18 -11.04 -2.74
C ASN A 39 8.34 -10.23 -3.36
N SER A 40 8.76 -10.58 -4.58
CA SER A 40 9.80 -9.86 -5.30
C SER A 40 9.31 -8.48 -5.73
N ILE A 41 8.07 -8.40 -6.21
CA ILE A 41 7.43 -7.14 -6.61
C ILE A 41 7.23 -6.25 -5.39
N ALA A 42 6.72 -6.82 -4.29
CA ALA A 42 6.53 -6.10 -3.03
C ALA A 42 7.84 -5.49 -2.52
N SER A 43 8.92 -6.27 -2.51
CA SER A 43 10.24 -5.81 -2.08
C SER A 43 10.78 -4.68 -2.97
N HIS A 44 10.59 -4.78 -4.29
CA HIS A 44 11.05 -3.78 -5.25
C HIS A 44 10.39 -2.40 -5.05
N HIS A 45 9.10 -2.37 -4.71
CA HIS A 45 8.36 -1.12 -4.52
C HIS A 45 8.24 -0.69 -3.05
N GLY A 46 8.87 -1.41 -2.11
CA GLY A 46 8.71 -1.14 -0.67
C GLY A 46 7.27 -1.31 -0.18
N LEU A 47 6.52 -2.23 -0.80
CA LEU A 47 5.14 -2.53 -0.50
C LEU A 47 5.03 -3.82 0.32
N THR A 48 3.84 -4.03 0.89
CA THR A 48 3.48 -5.33 1.44
C THR A 48 2.92 -6.23 0.34
N PRO A 49 3.11 -7.57 0.40
CA PRO A 49 2.53 -8.49 -0.57
C PRO A 49 1.01 -8.40 -0.71
N SER A 50 0.30 -8.06 0.37
CA SER A 50 -1.17 -7.85 0.33
C SER A 50 -1.56 -6.63 -0.49
N THR A 51 -0.77 -5.55 -0.44
CA THR A 51 -0.96 -4.38 -1.31
C THR A 51 -0.80 -4.76 -2.78
N VAL A 52 0.18 -5.60 -3.11
CA VAL A 52 0.39 -6.08 -4.49
C VAL A 52 -0.78 -6.95 -4.95
N TYR A 53 -1.27 -7.87 -4.12
CA TYR A 53 -2.45 -8.69 -4.43
C TYR A 53 -3.71 -7.84 -4.66
N HIS A 54 -3.88 -6.77 -3.91
CA HIS A 54 -5.00 -5.84 -4.10
C HIS A 54 -4.99 -5.18 -5.49
N PHE A 55 -3.81 -4.86 -6.05
CA PHE A 55 -3.71 -4.35 -7.42
C PHE A 55 -4.01 -5.43 -8.47
N GLN A 56 -3.66 -6.68 -8.20
CA GLN A 56 -4.01 -7.82 -9.05
C GLN A 56 -5.54 -7.99 -9.15
N VAL A 57 -6.22 -8.01 -8.01
CA VAL A 57 -7.66 -8.29 -7.95
C VAL A 57 -8.48 -7.11 -8.48
N ASN A 58 -8.09 -5.86 -8.21
CA ASN A 58 -8.81 -4.69 -8.75
C ASN A 58 -8.75 -4.58 -10.27
N ARG A 59 -7.70 -5.13 -10.91
CA ARG A 59 -7.70 -5.26 -12.36
C ARG A 59 -8.80 -6.20 -12.86
N LEU A 60 -8.99 -7.33 -12.17
CA LEU A 60 -10.05 -8.30 -12.49
C LEU A 60 -11.46 -7.71 -12.28
N TYR A 61 -11.63 -6.77 -11.35
CA TYR A 61 -12.92 -6.07 -11.17
C TYR A 61 -13.17 -4.95 -12.21
N GLN A 62 -12.11 -4.37 -12.81
CA GLN A 62 -12.25 -3.39 -13.89
C GLN A 62 -12.51 -4.08 -15.24
N GLU A 63 -11.93 -5.26 -15.45
CA GLU A 63 -12.19 -6.15 -16.57
C GLU A 63 -13.26 -7.18 -16.18
N GLY A 64 -14.50 -6.72 -16.01
CA GLY A 64 -15.60 -7.50 -15.41
C GLY A 64 -15.72 -8.96 -15.89
N TRP A 65 -15.64 -9.87 -14.92
CA TRP A 65 -16.18 -11.23 -14.92
C TRP A 65 -16.92 -11.47 -13.61
#